data_AF-A0A8J8H387-F1
#
_entry.id   AF-A0A8J8H387-F1
#
_cell.length_a   1.000
_cell.length_b   1.000
_cell.length_c   1.000
_cell.angle_alpha   90.00
_cell.angle_beta   90.00
_cell.angle_gamma   90.00
#
_symmetry.space_group_name_H-M   'P 1'
#
loop_
_entity.id
_entity.type
_entity.pdbx_description
1 polymer ?
#
loop_
_entity_poly.entity_id
_entity_poly.type
_entity_poly.pdbx_seq_one_letter_code
_entity_poly.pdbx_strand_id
1 'polypeptide(L)'
;MRIRRAILAASGVPLLGLTACTSADPPDAPAGPVADVVAPSPSKTALECVEPTADLVRAIMAGGLPGWGTLRPEGASAWKSPGTEKVYFIAIRFRAENLGPETGVWVSDSLSADREVLMSLDEAALRATTWPNASIVDTSFGPTMTGVKEARTCLGP
;
A
#
# COMPACT_ATOMS: atom_id res chain seq x y z
N MET A 1 -11.58 2.59 40.49
CA MET A 1 -10.82 1.33 40.64
C MET A 1 -9.51 1.51 39.86
N ARG A 2 -8.37 1.72 40.54
CA ARG A 2 -7.08 2.05 39.91
C ARG A 2 -6.28 0.76 39.70
N ILE A 3 -6.13 0.32 38.46
CA ILE A 3 -5.31 -0.85 38.14
C ILE A 3 -3.91 -0.36 37.80
N ARG A 4 -3.01 -0.52 38.77
CA ARG A 4 -1.56 -0.48 38.56
C ARG A 4 -1.18 -1.74 37.77
N ARG A 5 -0.48 -1.60 36.65
CA ARG A 5 0.23 -2.73 36.03
C ARG A 5 1.68 -2.38 35.77
N ALA A 6 2.49 -3.36 36.13
CA ALA A 6 3.91 -3.29 36.41
C ALA A 6 4.78 -3.23 35.15
N ILE A 7 5.94 -2.60 35.35
CA ILE A 7 7.15 -2.66 34.53
C ILE A 7 7.77 -4.06 34.69
N LEU A 8 8.29 -4.65 33.61
CA LEU A 8 9.35 -5.67 33.51
C LEU A 8 9.36 -6.14 32.03
N ALA A 9 10.44 -6.42 31.32
CA ALA A 9 11.87 -6.42 31.59
C ALA A 9 12.58 -6.39 30.23
N ALA A 10 13.79 -5.81 30.20
CA ALA A 10 14.71 -5.91 29.08
C ALA A 10 15.15 -7.36 28.84
N SER A 11 15.35 -7.76 27.58
CA SER A 11 16.13 -8.93 27.19
C SER A 11 16.72 -8.68 25.81
N GLY A 12 18.03 -8.39 25.80
CA GLY A 12 18.82 -8.31 24.59
C GLY A 12 19.14 -9.70 24.03
N VAL A 13 19.36 -9.75 22.72
CA VAL A 13 20.01 -10.85 22.00
C VAL A 13 20.68 -10.22 20.74
N PRO A 14 21.68 -10.84 20.11
CA PRO A 14 23.00 -10.26 19.93
C PRO A 14 23.29 -9.87 18.47
N LEU A 15 24.32 -9.03 18.29
CA LEU A 15 25.09 -8.96 17.04
C LEU A 15 25.75 -10.31 16.76
N LEU A 16 25.78 -10.75 15.50
CA LEU A 16 26.91 -11.41 14.79
C LEU A 16 26.41 -12.09 13.50
N GLY A 17 27.10 -11.85 12.37
CA GLY A 17 26.95 -12.67 11.17
C GLY A 17 27.32 -11.99 9.84
N LEU A 18 28.52 -11.44 9.71
CA LEU A 18 29.09 -11.09 8.39
C LEU A 18 29.64 -12.37 7.73
N THR A 19 28.86 -12.99 6.86
CA THR A 19 29.37 -14.00 5.92
C THR A 19 29.68 -13.33 4.59
N ALA A 20 30.97 -13.07 4.36
CA ALA A 20 31.53 -12.71 3.08
C ALA A 20 31.51 -13.93 2.14
N CYS A 21 30.64 -13.91 1.13
CA CYS A 21 30.74 -14.83 0.00
C CYS A 21 31.76 -14.26 -1.00
N THR A 22 32.96 -14.84 -0.97
CA THR A 22 33.93 -14.77 -2.06
C THR A 22 33.38 -15.59 -3.23
N SER A 23 33.19 -14.95 -4.38
CA SER A 23 32.82 -15.63 -5.62
C SER A 23 34.04 -15.64 -6.53
N ALA A 24 34.45 -16.85 -6.91
CA ALA A 24 35.54 -17.13 -7.83
C ALA A 24 35.14 -16.80 -9.28
N ASP A 25 36.05 -16.14 -10.00
CA ASP A 25 35.98 -15.92 -11.46
C ASP A 25 36.15 -17.24 -12.24
N PRO A 26 35.23 -17.58 -13.17
CA PRO A 26 35.50 -18.59 -14.18
C PRO A 26 36.23 -18.00 -15.41
N PRO A 27 37.02 -18.82 -16.13
CA PRO A 27 37.92 -18.40 -17.20
C PRO A 27 37.20 -18.01 -18.50
N ASP A 28 37.84 -17.07 -19.21
CA ASP A 28 37.52 -16.55 -20.55
C ASP A 28 37.06 -17.62 -21.54
N ALA A 29 35.84 -17.43 -22.06
CA ALA A 29 35.32 -18.13 -23.24
C ALA A 29 35.33 -17.19 -24.46
N PRO A 30 35.60 -17.70 -25.68
CA PRO A 30 35.86 -16.89 -26.87
C PRO A 30 34.62 -16.17 -27.39
N ALA A 31 34.80 -14.89 -27.73
CA ALA A 31 33.81 -14.00 -28.31
C ALA A 31 33.28 -14.51 -29.66
N GLY A 32 32.07 -15.07 -29.65
CA GLY A 32 31.24 -15.23 -30.84
C GLY A 32 30.53 -13.92 -31.21
N PRO A 33 30.06 -13.76 -32.46
CA PRO A 33 29.34 -12.58 -32.89
C PRO A 33 28.01 -12.46 -32.12
N VAL A 34 27.94 -11.46 -31.24
CA VAL A 34 26.73 -11.07 -30.53
C VAL A 34 25.71 -10.55 -31.54
N ALA A 35 24.73 -11.39 -31.87
CA ALA A 35 23.50 -10.91 -32.48
C ALA A 35 22.87 -9.91 -31.50
N ASP A 36 22.58 -8.70 -31.99
CA ASP A 36 21.84 -7.67 -31.26
C ASP A 36 20.52 -8.26 -30.73
N VAL A 37 20.54 -8.72 -29.49
CA VAL A 37 19.32 -9.01 -28.74
C VAL A 37 18.73 -7.65 -28.44
N VAL A 38 17.81 -7.22 -29.32
CA VAL A 38 16.92 -6.09 -29.09
C VAL A 38 16.19 -6.39 -27.79
N ALA A 39 16.74 -5.89 -26.69
CA ALA A 39 16.10 -5.97 -25.39
C ALA A 39 14.71 -5.35 -25.56
N PRO A 40 13.63 -6.04 -25.16
CA PRO A 40 12.31 -5.43 -25.18
C PRO A 40 12.39 -4.17 -24.31
N SER A 41 12.35 -3.01 -24.95
CA SER A 41 12.22 -1.73 -24.25
C SER A 41 11.05 -1.91 -23.30
N PRO A 42 11.23 -1.68 -21.98
CA PRO A 42 10.13 -1.77 -21.04
C PRO A 42 9.11 -0.73 -21.50
N SER A 43 8.05 -1.20 -22.17
CA SER A 43 6.90 -0.37 -22.47
C SER A 43 6.43 0.13 -21.12
N LYS A 44 6.69 1.41 -20.87
CA LYS A 44 6.23 2.14 -19.70
C LYS A 44 4.72 2.01 -19.69
N THR A 45 4.21 0.96 -19.05
CA THR A 45 2.79 0.72 -18.89
C THR A 45 2.26 2.00 -18.27
N ALA A 46 1.47 2.74 -19.04
CA ALA A 46 0.93 4.00 -18.58
C ALA A 46 0.24 3.71 -17.25
N LEU A 47 0.59 4.49 -16.22
CA LEU A 47 -0.08 4.45 -14.93
C LEU A 47 -1.58 4.66 -15.18
N GLU A 48 -2.38 3.61 -15.07
CA GLU A 48 -3.84 3.69 -15.19
C GLU A 48 -4.40 4.25 -13.87
N CYS A 49 -4.21 5.55 -13.69
CA CYS A 49 -4.94 6.31 -12.68
C CYS A 49 -6.40 6.40 -13.13
N VAL A 50 -7.31 5.95 -12.26
CA VAL A 50 -8.75 5.93 -12.49
C VAL A 50 -9.45 6.59 -11.31
N GLU A 51 -10.56 7.26 -11.57
CA GLU A 51 -11.33 7.90 -10.50
C GLU A 51 -12.28 6.89 -9.85
N PRO A 52 -12.24 6.69 -8.53
CA PRO A 52 -13.21 5.84 -7.84
C PRO A 52 -14.59 6.49 -7.85
N THR A 53 -15.66 5.69 -7.81
CA THR A 53 -17.01 6.26 -7.73
C THR A 53 -17.21 7.04 -6.43
N ALA A 54 -18.01 8.10 -6.48
CA ALA A 54 -18.38 8.86 -5.28
C ALA A 54 -19.03 7.99 -4.20
N ASP A 55 -19.77 6.95 -4.60
CA ASP A 55 -20.39 5.99 -3.68
C ASP A 55 -19.34 5.18 -2.92
N LEU A 56 -18.31 4.68 -3.61
CA LEU A 56 -17.22 3.96 -2.96
C LEU A 56 -16.46 4.87 -1.99
N VAL A 57 -16.17 6.11 -2.40
CA VAL A 57 -15.52 7.10 -1.52
C VAL A 57 -16.37 7.34 -0.26
N ARG A 58 -17.69 7.52 -0.41
CA ARG A 58 -18.60 7.66 0.73
C ARG A 58 -18.63 6.42 1.61
N ALA A 59 -18.66 5.22 1.02
CA ALA A 59 -18.62 3.98 1.77
C ALA A 59 -17.34 3.87 2.61
N ILE A 60 -16.17 4.17 2.03
CA ILE A 60 -14.90 4.17 2.75
C ILE A 60 -14.93 5.13 3.94
N MET A 61 -15.39 6.37 3.73
CA MET A 61 -15.46 7.40 4.78
C MET A 61 -16.49 7.08 5.86
N ALA A 62 -17.58 6.37 5.53
CA ALA A 62 -18.57 5.91 6.49
C ALA A 62 -18.00 4.90 7.50
N GLY A 63 -16.89 4.22 7.17
CA GLY A 63 -16.15 3.35 8.08
C GLY A 63 -15.31 4.09 9.12
N GLY A 64 -15.47 5.40 9.32
CA GLY A 64 -14.67 6.18 10.27
C GLY A 64 -14.72 5.63 11.72
N LEU A 65 -13.56 5.58 12.37
CA LEU A 65 -13.45 5.14 13.77
C LEU A 65 -14.11 6.14 14.74
N PRO A 66 -14.75 5.65 15.82
CA PRO A 66 -15.29 6.53 16.84
C PRO A 66 -14.18 7.38 17.48
N GLY A 67 -14.47 8.67 17.71
CA GLY A 67 -13.55 9.64 18.31
C GLY A 67 -12.81 10.55 17.33
N TRP A 68 -12.78 10.20 16.04
CA TRP A 68 -12.16 11.03 14.99
C TRP A 68 -13.11 12.09 14.40
N GLY A 69 -14.41 11.95 14.67
CA GLY A 69 -15.46 12.75 14.04
C GLY A 69 -15.81 12.23 12.65
N THR A 70 -16.60 12.98 11.90
CA THR A 70 -16.99 12.61 10.53
C THR A 70 -15.82 12.82 9.57
N LEU A 71 -15.34 11.75 8.94
CA LEU A 71 -14.34 11.85 7.88
C LEU A 71 -14.93 12.55 6.66
N ARG A 72 -14.19 13.51 6.11
CA ARG A 72 -14.56 14.27 4.91
C ARG A 72 -13.50 14.07 3.82
N PRO A 73 -13.85 13.53 2.64
CA PRO A 73 -12.89 13.40 1.56
C PRO A 73 -12.61 14.78 0.93
N GLU A 74 -11.33 15.07 0.68
CA GLU A 74 -10.84 16.26 -0.04
C GLU A 74 -10.37 15.91 -1.45
N GLY A 75 -10.12 14.64 -1.74
CA GLY A 75 -9.79 14.13 -3.07
C GLY A 75 -9.62 12.61 -3.04
N ALA A 76 -9.89 11.95 -4.17
CA ALA A 76 -9.75 10.51 -4.29
C ALA A 76 -9.17 10.15 -5.67
N SER A 77 -8.35 9.12 -5.70
CA SER A 77 -7.87 8.49 -6.93
C SER A 77 -7.67 7.01 -6.68
N ALA A 78 -7.67 6.23 -7.74
CA ALA A 78 -7.35 4.83 -7.68
C ALA A 78 -6.32 4.48 -8.74
N TRP A 79 -5.50 3.49 -8.43
CA TRP A 79 -4.57 2.89 -9.37
C TRP A 79 -4.91 1.43 -9.55
N LYS A 80 -5.04 0.99 -10.80
CA LYS A 80 -5.31 -0.40 -11.13
C LYS A 80 -4.00 -1.19 -11.14
N SER A 81 -3.97 -2.31 -10.43
CA SER A 81 -2.81 -3.19 -10.38
C SER A 81 -2.49 -3.79 -11.75
N PRO A 82 -1.25 -3.67 -12.26
CA PRO A 82 -0.82 -4.37 -13.46
C PRO A 82 -0.66 -5.84 -13.13
N GLY A 83 -1.37 -6.70 -13.86
CA GLY A 83 -1.30 -8.16 -13.70
C GLY A 83 -2.42 -8.76 -12.85
N THR A 84 -3.28 -7.95 -12.23
CA THR A 84 -4.53 -8.44 -11.64
C THR A 84 -5.70 -7.59 -12.12
N GLU A 85 -6.65 -8.18 -12.85
CA GLU A 85 -7.72 -7.42 -13.51
C GLU A 85 -8.64 -6.68 -12.53
N LYS A 86 -8.66 -7.11 -11.26
CA LYS A 86 -9.63 -6.73 -10.24
C LYS A 86 -8.98 -6.31 -8.93
N VAL A 87 -7.84 -5.62 -8.96
CA VAL A 87 -7.27 -5.03 -7.73
C VAL A 87 -7.03 -3.56 -7.95
N TYR A 88 -7.71 -2.74 -7.16
CA TYR A 88 -7.63 -1.30 -7.16
C TYR A 88 -7.04 -0.83 -5.84
N PHE A 89 -6.02 0.01 -5.94
CA PHE A 89 -5.43 0.71 -4.81
C PHE A 89 -6.03 2.10 -4.78
N ILE A 90 -6.80 2.43 -3.76
CA ILE A 90 -7.59 3.66 -3.69
C ILE A 90 -6.94 4.58 -2.67
N ALA A 91 -6.41 5.71 -3.11
CA ALA A 91 -5.88 6.76 -2.24
C ALA A 91 -6.94 7.84 -2.05
N ILE A 92 -7.23 8.19 -0.79
CA ILE A 92 -8.15 9.28 -0.46
C ILE A 92 -7.42 10.23 0.48
N ARG A 93 -7.36 11.51 0.10
CA ARG A 93 -7.02 12.60 1.00
C ARG A 93 -8.29 12.97 1.74
N PHE A 94 -8.25 12.95 3.07
CA PHE A 94 -9.40 13.22 3.91
C PHE A 94 -9.00 14.07 5.12
N ARG A 95 -10.01 14.67 5.74
CA ARG A 95 -9.88 15.42 7.00
C ARG A 95 -10.89 14.89 8.01
N ALA A 96 -10.56 15.00 9.29
CA ALA A 96 -11.50 14.76 10.38
C ALA A 96 -11.54 15.98 11.32
N GLU A 97 -12.48 16.05 12.25
CA GLU A 97 -12.59 17.21 13.16
C GLU A 97 -11.36 17.35 14.06
N ASN A 98 -10.80 16.21 14.49
CA ASN A 98 -9.64 16.15 15.39
C ASN A 98 -8.34 15.73 14.69
N LEU A 99 -8.34 15.70 13.36
CA LEU A 99 -7.20 15.28 12.55
C LEU A 99 -6.97 16.29 11.42
N GLY A 100 -5.70 16.63 11.20
CA GLY A 100 -5.31 17.36 10.01
C GLY A 100 -5.67 16.63 8.71
N PRO A 101 -5.38 17.24 7.55
CA PRO A 101 -5.48 16.52 6.28
C PRO A 101 -4.50 15.35 6.28
N GLU A 102 -4.99 14.17 5.93
CA GLU A 102 -4.27 12.91 5.88
C GLU A 102 -4.59 12.19 4.57
N THR A 103 -3.68 11.30 4.16
CA THR A 103 -3.91 10.44 2.99
C THR A 103 -3.79 8.99 3.40
N GLY A 104 -4.91 8.26 3.29
CA GLY A 104 -4.98 6.82 3.48
C GLY A 104 -5.09 6.08 2.16
N VAL A 105 -4.70 4.81 2.18
CA VAL A 105 -4.85 3.90 1.04
C VAL A 105 -5.63 2.65 1.45
N TRP A 106 -6.60 2.30 0.62
CA TRP A 106 -7.40 1.08 0.72
C TRP A 106 -7.18 0.22 -0.52
N VAL A 107 -7.51 -1.06 -0.41
CA VAL A 107 -7.60 -1.98 -1.53
C VAL A 107 -9.04 -2.46 -1.69
N SER A 108 -9.47 -2.55 -2.94
CA SER A 108 -10.76 -3.09 -3.33
C SER A 108 -10.66 -3.90 -4.61
N ASP A 109 -11.58 -4.83 -4.80
CA ASP A 109 -11.73 -5.55 -6.06
C ASP A 109 -12.61 -4.82 -7.09
N SER A 110 -13.16 -3.67 -6.70
CA SER A 110 -14.04 -2.83 -7.53
C SER A 110 -13.89 -1.34 -7.22
N LEU A 111 -14.32 -0.51 -8.17
CA LEU A 111 -14.47 0.95 -8.00
C LEU A 111 -15.89 1.36 -7.56
N SER A 112 -16.77 0.39 -7.30
CA SER A 112 -18.17 0.57 -6.86
C SER A 112 -18.36 0.17 -5.40
N ALA A 113 -19.37 0.75 -4.73
CA ALA A 113 -19.67 0.51 -3.32
C ALA A 113 -20.42 -0.80 -3.02
N ASP A 114 -20.85 -1.52 -4.05
CA ASP A 114 -21.69 -2.72 -3.95
C ASP A 114 -20.89 -4.03 -3.75
N ARG A 115 -19.58 -3.94 -3.52
CA ARG A 115 -18.67 -5.09 -3.45
C ARG A 115 -18.11 -5.31 -2.05
N GLU A 116 -17.75 -6.57 -1.80
CA GLU A 116 -17.51 -7.10 -0.44
C GLU A 116 -16.09 -6.85 0.07
N VAL A 117 -15.10 -6.68 -0.82
CA VAL A 117 -13.70 -6.60 -0.43
C VAL A 117 -13.25 -5.15 -0.39
N LEU A 118 -13.22 -4.58 0.83
CA LEU A 118 -12.62 -3.29 1.10
C LEU A 118 -11.74 -3.39 2.35
N MET A 119 -10.45 -3.10 2.21
CA MET A 119 -9.47 -3.26 3.28
C MET A 119 -8.52 -2.07 3.34
N SER A 120 -8.06 -1.72 4.54
CA SER A 120 -7.02 -0.71 4.76
C SER A 120 -5.64 -1.28 4.51
N LEU A 121 -4.80 -0.53 3.80
CA LEU A 121 -3.44 -0.93 3.43
C LEU A 121 -2.33 -0.21 4.19
N ASP A 122 -2.59 1.00 4.67
CA ASP A 122 -1.60 1.81 5.38
C ASP A 122 -2.09 2.25 6.75
N GLU A 123 -1.15 2.76 7.55
CA GLU A 123 -1.42 3.19 8.92
C GLU A 123 -2.45 4.31 8.99
N ALA A 124 -2.49 5.21 8.01
CA ALA A 124 -3.45 6.31 7.97
C ALA A 124 -4.89 5.80 7.75
N ALA A 125 -5.09 4.86 6.83
CA ALA A 125 -6.37 4.21 6.63
C ALA A 125 -6.78 3.37 7.85
N LEU A 126 -5.85 2.62 8.43
CA LEU A 126 -6.09 1.77 9.61
C LEU A 126 -6.47 2.56 10.86
N ARG A 127 -5.82 3.69 11.11
CA ARG A 127 -6.12 4.52 12.28
C ARG A 127 -7.37 5.39 12.10
N ALA A 128 -7.79 5.61 10.86
CA ALA A 128 -8.96 6.43 10.55
C ALA A 128 -10.25 5.60 10.42
N THR A 129 -10.16 4.32 10.04
CA THR A 129 -11.34 3.51 9.68
C THR A 129 -11.39 2.14 10.35
N THR A 130 -12.57 1.54 10.39
CA THR A 130 -12.82 0.19 10.91
C THR A 130 -12.62 -0.91 9.86
N TRP A 131 -12.13 -0.56 8.66
CA TRP A 131 -11.94 -1.54 7.59
C TRP A 131 -10.85 -2.56 7.98
N PRO A 132 -10.98 -3.84 7.59
CA PRO A 132 -9.98 -4.85 7.90
C PRO A 132 -8.58 -4.48 7.38
N ASN A 133 -7.55 -4.91 8.08
CA ASN A 133 -6.17 -4.73 7.63
C ASN A 133 -5.80 -5.80 6.60
N ALA A 134 -5.47 -5.36 5.38
CA ALA A 134 -5.07 -6.27 4.30
C ALA A 134 -3.81 -7.08 4.62
N SER A 135 -2.89 -6.55 5.44
CA SER A 135 -1.66 -7.28 5.80
C SER A 135 -1.89 -8.49 6.70
N ILE A 136 -3.07 -8.59 7.32
CA ILE A 136 -3.48 -9.77 8.10
C ILE A 136 -3.92 -10.91 7.18
N VAL A 137 -4.47 -10.58 6.01
CA VAL A 137 -4.98 -11.56 5.05
C VAL A 137 -3.86 -12.12 4.19
N ASP A 138 -2.94 -11.26 3.75
CA ASP A 138 -1.76 -11.67 2.98
C ASP A 138 -0.62 -10.65 3.20
N THR A 139 0.53 -11.15 3.65
CA THR A 139 1.72 -10.35 3.98
C THR A 139 2.34 -9.65 2.77
N SER A 140 1.97 -10.07 1.56
CA SER A 140 2.33 -9.40 0.31
C SER A 140 1.66 -8.02 0.21
N PHE A 141 0.53 -7.83 0.90
CA PHE A 141 -0.13 -6.54 1.05
C PHE A 141 0.45 -5.76 2.24
N GLY A 142 1.25 -4.74 1.93
CA GLY A 142 1.78 -3.82 2.92
C GLY A 142 1.99 -2.39 2.38
N PRO A 143 2.37 -1.45 3.27
CA PRO A 143 2.53 -0.04 2.92
C PRO A 143 3.68 0.22 1.93
N THR A 144 4.59 -0.74 1.77
CA THR A 144 5.74 -0.67 0.86
C THR A 144 5.43 -1.16 -0.56
N MET A 145 4.21 -1.65 -0.81
CA MET A 145 3.83 -2.08 -2.15
C MET A 145 3.85 -0.91 -3.13
N THR A 146 4.28 -1.21 -4.35
CA THR A 146 4.20 -0.28 -5.49
C THR A 146 2.82 0.34 -5.62
N GLY A 147 1.74 -0.44 -5.46
CA GLY A 147 0.37 0.08 -5.60
C GLY A 147 -0.02 1.18 -4.60
N VAL A 148 0.52 1.16 -3.38
CA VAL A 148 0.29 2.23 -2.39
C VAL A 148 0.94 3.53 -2.85
N LYS A 149 2.19 3.44 -3.34
CA LYS A 149 2.92 4.60 -3.86
C LYS A 149 2.24 5.15 -5.12
N GLU A 150 1.90 4.30 -6.08
CA GLU A 150 1.29 4.73 -7.33
C GLU A 150 -0.11 5.34 -7.13
N ALA A 151 -0.94 4.76 -6.25
CA ALA A 151 -2.23 5.36 -5.92
C ALA A 151 -2.08 6.77 -5.29
N ARG A 152 -1.08 6.95 -4.41
CA ARG A 152 -0.77 8.29 -3.85
C ARG A 152 -0.27 9.25 -4.93
N THR A 153 0.53 8.77 -5.89
CA THR A 153 0.97 9.58 -7.03
C THR A 153 -0.21 9.98 -7.92
N CYS A 154 -1.17 9.09 -8.16
CA CYS A 154 -2.40 9.40 -8.91
C CYS A 154 -3.24 10.51 -8.27
N LEU A 155 -3.20 10.63 -6.95
CA LEU A 155 -3.96 11.64 -6.21
C LEU A 155 -3.42 13.07 -6.43
N GLY A 156 -2.15 13.18 -6.81
CA GLY A 156 -1.44 14.45 -6.92
C GLY A 156 -1.08 15.07 -5.56
N PRO A 157 -0.44 16.25 -5.58
CA PRO A 157 -0.07 16.99 -4.38
C PRO A 157 -1.26 17.56 -3.59
#